data_AF-X1SHV8-F1
#
_entry.id   AF-X1SHV8-F1
#
_cell.length_a   1.000
_cell.length_b   1.000
_cell.length_c   1.000
_cell.angle_alpha   90.00
_cell.angle_beta   90.00
_cell.angle_gamma   90.00
#
_symmetry.space_group_name_H-M   'P 1'
#
loop_
_entity.id
_entity.type
_entity.pdbx_description
1 polymer ?
#
loop_
_entity_poly.entity_id
_entity_poly.type
_entity_poly.pdbx_seq_one_letter_code
_entity_poly.pdbx_strand_id
1 'polypeptide(L)'
;MIVVIVVGILAAAAIPIYSRVMDRARASEGKALLGTVRTHYLAETAEEIPVVYTSLTAWGIDTSKNRWWTVDPGDFTTAWASPTFTITGVASDIAGIILVIDCDTGLFTETYP
;
A
#
# COMPACT_ATOMS: atom_id res chain seq x y z
N MET A 1 -24.48 -42.18 4.83
CA MET A 1 -23.33 -41.63 4.07
C MET A 1 -23.57 -40.22 3.50
N ILE A 2 -24.64 -39.53 3.90
CA ILE A 2 -24.97 -38.17 3.44
C ILE A 2 -24.12 -37.08 4.11
N VAL A 3 -23.73 -37.29 5.37
CA VAL A 3 -22.96 -36.32 6.17
C VAL A 3 -21.60 -35.99 5.54
N VAL A 4 -20.91 -36.99 4.97
CA VAL A 4 -19.59 -36.80 4.34
C VAL A 4 -19.69 -35.87 3.12
N ILE A 5 -20.77 -36.00 2.34
CA ILE A 5 -21.01 -35.17 1.14
C ILE A 5 -21.27 -33.72 1.56
N VAL A 6 -22.10 -33.51 2.59
CA VAL A 6 -22.43 -32.16 3.08
C VAL A 6 -21.20 -31.45 3.65
N VAL A 7 -20.34 -32.15 4.39
CA VAL A 7 -19.08 -31.58 4.92
C VAL A 7 -18.12 -31.18 3.80
N GLY A 8 -18.03 -31.98 2.72
CA GLY A 8 -17.18 -31.66 1.57
C GLY A 8 -17.58 -30.36 0.86
N ILE A 9 -18.90 -30.13 0.68
CA ILE A 9 -19.42 -28.92 0.04
C ILE A 9 -19.22 -27.68 0.93
N LEU A 10 -19.48 -27.82 2.24
CA LEU A 10 -19.27 -26.74 3.21
C LEU A 10 -17.80 -26.30 3.29
N ALA A 11 -16.86 -27.24 3.22
CA ALA A 11 -15.44 -26.93 3.22
C ALA A 11 -15.02 -26.15 1.96
N ALA A 12 -15.51 -26.55 0.79
CA ALA A 12 -15.19 -25.87 -0.47
C ALA A 12 -15.72 -24.43 -0.52
N ALA A 13 -16.93 -24.20 0.01
CA ALA A 13 -17.56 -22.88 0.03
C ALA A 13 -16.88 -21.88 0.98
N ALA A 14 -16.18 -22.36 2.00
CA ALA A 14 -15.53 -21.50 3.01
C ALA A 14 -14.24 -20.83 2.51
N ILE A 15 -13.49 -21.50 1.63
CA ILE A 15 -12.19 -21.04 1.11
C ILE A 15 -12.23 -19.62 0.51
N PRO A 16 -13.15 -19.29 -0.43
CA PRO A 16 -13.18 -17.95 -1.04
C PRO A 16 -13.62 -16.84 -0.09
N ILE A 17 -14.28 -17.16 1.03
CA ILE A 17 -14.69 -16.17 2.02
C ILE A 17 -13.49 -15.77 2.87
N TYR A 18 -12.69 -16.74 3.29
CA TYR A 18 -11.49 -16.48 4.10
C TYR A 18 -10.41 -15.70 3.34
N SER A 19 -10.22 -15.97 2.03
CA SER A 19 -9.21 -15.25 1.24
C SER A 19 -9.48 -13.74 1.18
N ARG A 20 -10.73 -13.34 0.96
CA ARG A 20 -11.13 -11.91 0.87
C ARG A 20 -10.87 -11.14 2.16
N VAL A 21 -11.05 -11.78 3.32
CA VAL A 21 -10.77 -11.14 4.62
C VAL A 21 -9.27 -10.98 4.82
N MET A 22 -8.48 -11.98 4.43
CA MET A 22 -7.01 -11.90 4.48
C MET A 22 -6.47 -10.82 3.55
N ASP A 23 -7.05 -10.64 2.36
CA ASP A 23 -6.65 -9.60 1.42
C ASP A 23 -6.92 -8.19 1.97
N ARG A 24 -8.06 -7.99 2.67
CA ARG A 24 -8.34 -6.73 3.38
C ARG A 24 -7.39 -6.48 4.55
N ALA A 25 -7.05 -7.52 5.30
CA ALA A 25 -6.09 -7.41 6.39
C ALA A 25 -4.70 -7.00 5.87
N ARG A 26 -4.26 -7.60 4.76
CA ARG A 26 -3.02 -7.24 4.08
C ARG A 26 -3.07 -5.83 3.48
N ALA A 27 -4.20 -5.41 2.91
CA ALA A 27 -4.41 -4.02 2.46
C ALA A 27 -4.28 -3.00 3.60
N SER A 28 -4.71 -3.36 4.81
CA SER A 28 -4.54 -2.50 5.99
C SER A 28 -3.07 -2.29 6.37
N GLU A 29 -2.20 -3.28 6.12
CA GLU A 29 -0.77 -3.15 6.34
C GLU A 29 -0.13 -2.20 5.33
N GLY A 30 -0.51 -2.32 4.05
CA GLY A 30 -0.07 -1.40 3.00
C GLY A 30 -0.49 0.05 3.29
N LYS A 31 -1.71 0.26 3.78
CA LYS A 31 -2.20 1.56 4.27
C LYS A 31 -1.35 2.13 5.39
N ALA A 32 -1.01 1.30 6.38
CA ALA A 32 -0.18 1.73 7.51
C ALA A 32 1.23 2.13 7.06
N LEU A 33 1.80 1.39 6.12
CA LEU A 33 3.09 1.73 5.53
C LEU A 33 3.02 3.07 4.79
N LEU A 34 2.06 3.23 3.87
CA LEU A 34 1.90 4.48 3.11
C LEU A 34 1.60 5.69 4.02
N GLY A 35 0.83 5.48 5.08
CA GLY A 35 0.59 6.49 6.11
C GLY A 35 1.86 6.91 6.84
N THR A 36 2.75 5.96 7.17
CA THR A 36 4.05 6.25 7.80
C THR A 36 4.93 7.10 6.88
N VAL A 37 4.99 6.75 5.60
CA VAL A 37 5.76 7.51 4.62
C VAL A 37 5.20 8.94 4.46
N ARG A 38 3.87 9.09 4.42
CA ARG A 38 3.24 10.42 4.42
C ARG A 38 3.57 11.24 5.67
N THR A 39 3.59 10.63 6.85
CA THR A 39 3.97 11.37 8.08
C THR A 39 5.41 11.87 8.03
N HIS A 40 6.33 11.11 7.44
CA HIS A 40 7.69 11.58 7.19
C HIS A 40 7.72 12.77 6.21
N TYR A 41 6.95 12.71 5.13
CA TYR A 41 6.82 13.83 4.17
C TYR A 41 6.31 15.13 4.82
N LEU A 42 5.29 15.02 5.65
CA LEU A 42 4.71 16.18 6.35
C LEU A 42 5.67 16.77 7.37
N ALA A 43 6.46 15.95 8.06
CA ALA A 43 7.46 16.42 9.00
C ALA A 43 8.55 17.24 8.29
N GLU A 44 9.08 16.75 7.17
CA GLU A 44 10.13 17.46 6.44
C GLU A 44 9.63 18.73 5.73
N THR A 45 8.40 18.68 5.18
CA THR A 45 7.76 19.87 4.61
C THR A 45 7.57 20.94 5.69
N ALA A 46 7.24 20.55 6.93
CA ALA A 46 7.12 21.48 8.05
C ALA A 46 8.47 22.06 8.52
N GLU A 47 9.59 21.36 8.27
CA GLU A 47 10.94 21.81 8.59
C GLU A 47 11.56 22.72 7.51
N GLU A 48 10.83 23.04 6.43
CA GLU A 48 11.31 23.81 5.26
C GLU A 48 12.61 23.27 4.64
N ILE A 49 12.89 21.98 4.84
CA ILE A 49 14.02 21.31 4.18
C ILE A 49 13.63 21.14 2.71
N PRO A 50 14.45 21.59 1.74
CA PRO A 50 14.14 21.40 0.33
C PRO A 50 14.16 19.90 -0.01
N VAL A 51 12.97 19.30 -0.09
CA VAL A 51 12.72 17.88 -0.38
C VAL A 51 12.96 17.63 -1.87
N VAL A 52 14.21 17.44 -2.28
CA VAL A 52 14.59 17.03 -3.65
C VAL A 52 15.14 15.61 -3.62
N TYR A 53 14.29 14.67 -3.24
CA TYR A 53 14.64 13.25 -3.33
C TYR A 53 14.20 12.70 -4.68
N THR A 54 15.04 11.87 -5.28
CA THR A 54 14.77 11.20 -6.58
C THR A 54 14.32 9.75 -6.39
N SER A 55 14.33 9.25 -5.15
CA SER A 55 13.94 7.88 -4.79
C SER A 55 13.66 7.77 -3.28
N LEU A 56 12.89 6.75 -2.86
CA LEU A 56 12.62 6.46 -1.45
C LEU A 56 13.91 6.17 -0.66
N THR A 57 14.90 5.52 -1.28
CA THR A 57 16.18 5.21 -0.64
C THR A 57 17.04 6.45 -0.44
N ALA A 58 17.02 7.40 -1.40
CA ALA A 58 17.69 8.69 -1.23
C ALA A 58 17.05 9.52 -0.11
N TRP A 59 15.76 9.28 0.14
CA TRP A 59 15.00 9.83 1.24
C TRP A 59 15.21 9.07 2.57
N GLY A 60 16.03 8.02 2.58
CA GLY A 60 16.33 7.23 3.78
C GLY A 60 15.20 6.27 4.21
N ILE A 61 14.18 6.06 3.38
CA ILE A 61 13.05 5.18 3.66
C ILE A 61 13.28 3.83 2.98
N ASP A 62 13.45 2.78 3.78
CA ASP A 62 13.59 1.41 3.32
C ASP A 62 12.27 0.64 3.48
N THR A 63 11.62 0.35 2.35
CA THR A 63 10.37 -0.43 2.28
C THR A 63 10.61 -1.90 1.93
N SER A 64 11.87 -2.32 1.70
CA SER A 64 12.22 -3.68 1.28
C SER A 64 11.97 -4.75 2.34
N LYS A 65 11.77 -4.33 3.60
CA LYS A 65 11.49 -5.22 4.73
C LYS A 65 10.01 -5.53 4.93
N ASN A 66 9.11 -4.89 4.18
CA ASN A 66 7.71 -5.27 4.23
C ASN A 66 7.51 -6.62 3.50
N ARG A 67 6.68 -7.48 4.10
CA ARG A 67 6.47 -8.86 3.65
C ARG A 67 5.55 -8.98 2.44
N TRP A 68 4.58 -8.06 2.28
CA TRP A 68 3.55 -8.18 1.23
C TRP A 68 3.50 -6.98 0.29
N TRP A 69 4.20 -5.89 0.63
CA TRP A 69 4.12 -4.63 -0.09
C TRP A 69 5.50 -4.18 -0.52
N THR A 70 5.63 -3.85 -1.79
CA THR A 70 6.73 -3.04 -2.30
C THR A 70 6.20 -1.66 -2.62
N VAL A 71 6.87 -0.63 -2.14
CA VAL A 71 6.54 0.74 -2.52
C VAL A 71 7.34 1.10 -3.76
N ASP A 72 6.63 1.41 -4.83
CA ASP A 72 7.21 2.03 -6.01
C ASP A 72 6.99 3.55 -5.90
N PRO A 73 8.07 4.35 -5.83
CA PRO A 73 7.94 5.80 -5.96
C PRO A 73 7.56 6.16 -7.40
N GLY A 74 6.27 6.08 -7.70
CA GLY A 74 5.75 6.30 -9.04
C GLY A 74 6.10 7.66 -9.61
N ASP A 75 6.21 8.72 -8.80
CA ASP A 75 6.55 10.06 -9.28
C ASP A 75 7.12 10.94 -8.14
N PHE A 76 8.43 10.92 -7.93
CA PHE A 76 9.11 12.09 -7.34
C PHE A 76 9.15 13.20 -8.40
N THR A 77 8.01 13.82 -8.70
CA THR A 77 7.97 14.96 -9.62
C THR A 77 8.46 16.21 -8.88
N THR A 78 9.75 16.47 -8.98
CA THR A 78 10.42 17.68 -8.47
C THR A 78 9.96 18.90 -9.28
N ALA A 79 8.75 19.40 -9.06
CA ALA A 79 8.27 20.64 -9.64
C ALA A 79 8.08 21.68 -8.54
N TRP A 80 8.96 22.68 -8.54
CA TRP A 80 9.12 23.76 -7.55
C TRP A 80 7.91 24.68 -7.32
N ALA A 81 6.72 24.32 -7.83
CA ALA A 81 5.51 25.12 -7.71
C ALA A 81 4.31 24.35 -7.14
N SER A 82 4.35 23.02 -7.08
CA SER A 82 3.40 22.14 -6.38
C SER A 82 3.84 20.69 -6.64
N PRO A 83 4.77 20.12 -5.86
CA PRO A 83 5.17 18.73 -6.05
C PRO A 83 4.06 17.86 -5.48
N THR A 84 3.11 17.40 -6.30
CA THR A 84 2.14 16.40 -5.83
C THR A 84 2.88 15.09 -5.59
N PHE A 85 3.25 14.82 -4.34
CA PHE A 85 4.05 13.65 -4.00
C PHE A 85 3.14 12.44 -3.85
N THR A 86 3.14 11.58 -4.88
CA THR A 86 2.27 10.40 -4.93
C THR A 86 3.11 9.14 -4.75
N ILE A 87 2.68 8.31 -3.80
CA ILE A 87 3.36 7.04 -3.50
C ILE A 87 2.43 5.89 -3.80
N THR A 88 2.93 4.92 -4.58
CA THR A 88 2.18 3.75 -4.98
C THR A 88 2.74 2.51 -4.28
N GLY A 89 1.91 1.86 -3.47
CA GLY A 89 2.17 0.53 -2.94
C GLY A 89 1.63 -0.52 -3.91
N VAL A 90 2.51 -1.38 -4.41
CA VAL A 90 2.14 -2.56 -5.20
C VAL A 90 2.34 -3.80 -4.33
N ALA A 91 1.29 -4.61 -4.20
CA ALA A 91 1.41 -5.89 -3.51
C ALA A 91 2.25 -6.86 -4.34
N SER A 92 3.33 -7.41 -3.78
CA SER A 92 4.24 -8.30 -4.52
C SER A 92 3.67 -9.71 -4.72
N ASP A 93 2.72 -10.12 -3.87
CA ASP A 93 2.18 -11.49 -3.77
C ASP A 93 0.63 -11.54 -3.75
N ILE A 94 -0.05 -10.41 -3.95
CA ILE A 94 -1.52 -10.33 -3.97
C ILE A 94 -1.94 -9.75 -5.31
N ALA A 95 -2.74 -10.51 -6.06
CA ALA A 95 -3.16 -10.14 -7.40
C ALA A 95 -3.82 -8.74 -7.42
N GLY A 96 -3.15 -7.77 -8.03
CA GLY A 96 -3.78 -6.54 -8.54
C GLY A 96 -4.24 -5.50 -7.52
N ILE A 97 -3.92 -5.62 -6.23
CA ILE A 97 -4.24 -4.55 -5.27
C ILE A 97 -3.17 -3.45 -5.37
N ILE A 98 -3.61 -2.27 -5.80
CA ILE A 98 -2.78 -1.06 -5.90
C ILE A 98 -3.31 -0.05 -4.89
N LEU A 99 -2.42 0.41 -4.01
CA LEU A 99 -2.72 1.44 -3.03
C LEU A 99 -1.95 2.71 -3.41
N VAL A 100 -2.64 3.83 -3.50
CA VAL A 100 -2.02 5.11 -3.86
C VAL A 100 -2.37 6.14 -2.80
N ILE A 101 -1.36 6.84 -2.27
CA ILE A 101 -1.56 8.01 -1.41
C ILE A 101 -0.94 9.24 -2.07
N ASP A 102 -1.74 10.29 -2.16
CA ASP A 102 -1.26 11.64 -2.41
C ASP A 102 -0.84 12.24 -1.06
N CYS A 103 0.43 12.57 -0.91
CA CYS A 103 1.00 13.00 0.35
C CYS A 103 0.63 14.46 0.69
N ASP A 104 0.31 15.28 -0.31
CA ASP A 104 -0.07 16.68 -0.13
C ASP A 104 -1.55 16.80 0.25
N THR A 105 -2.43 16.14 -0.51
CA THR A 105 -3.87 16.21 -0.24
C THR A 105 -4.33 15.19 0.80
N GLY A 106 -3.53 14.15 1.04
CA GLY A 106 -3.92 13.02 1.89
C GLY A 106 -4.98 12.12 1.26
N LEU A 107 -5.28 12.31 -0.03
CA LEU A 107 -6.26 11.50 -0.74
C LEU A 107 -5.72 10.08 -0.92
N PHE A 108 -6.51 9.11 -0.46
CA PHE A 108 -6.16 7.70 -0.51
C PHE A 108 -7.05 6.97 -1.52
N THR A 109 -6.41 6.26 -2.46
CA THR A 109 -7.09 5.50 -3.50
C THR A 109 -6.73 4.02 -3.41
N GLU A 110 -7.76 3.18 -3.47
CA GLU A 110 -7.63 1.72 -3.40
C GLU A 110 -8.20 1.12 -4.68
N THR A 111 -7.35 0.44 -5.45
CA THR A 111 -7.78 -0.33 -6.61
C THR A 111 -7.66 -1.81 -6.26
N TYR A 112 -8.77 -2.54 -6.39
CA TYR A 112 -8.86 -3.99 -6.26
C TYR A 112 -9.07 -4.61 -7.65
N PRO A 113 -8.63 -5.86 -7.89
CA PRO A 113 -8.99 -6.60 -9.11
C PRO A 113 -10.50 -6.92 -9.18
#